data_AF-A0A9N8RI96-F1
#
_entry.id   AF-A0A9N8RI96-F1
#
_cell.length_a   1.000
_cell.length_b   1.000
_cell.length_c   1.000
_cell.angle_alpha   90.00
_cell.angle_beta   90.00
_cell.angle_gamma   90.00
#
_symmetry.space_group_name_H-M   'P 1'
#
loop_
_entity.id
_entity.type
_entity.pdbx_description
1 polymer ?
#
loop_
_entity_poly.entity_id
_entity_poly.type
_entity_poly.pdbx_seq_one_letter_code
_entity_poly.pdbx_strand_id
1 'polypeptide(L)'
;MTEAPAKRRKVGRNSQTPRDTPSFEDFAPDGDVIFIVKGKTRVRVHSVVIKCASPVFTAMLKPSFKEGRALAESGDSPIEIPLPEDNPEE
;
A
#
# COMPACT_ATOMS: atom_id res chain seq x y z
N MET A 1 -40.33 39.79 -24.46
CA MET A 1 -38.85 39.72 -24.48
C MET A 1 -38.41 39.42 -23.05
N THR A 2 -37.93 38.26 -22.61
CA THR A 2 -37.48 37.03 -23.30
C THR A 2 -37.42 35.93 -22.21
N GLU A 3 -38.23 34.87 -22.30
CA GLU A 3 -38.00 33.64 -21.53
C GLU A 3 -36.90 32.83 -22.23
N ALA A 4 -35.92 32.33 -21.46
CA ALA A 4 -34.85 31.47 -21.97
C ALA A 4 -34.91 30.09 -21.26
N PRO A 5 -34.68 28.97 -21.98
CA PRO A 5 -35.12 27.65 -21.56
C PRO A 5 -34.08 26.87 -20.73
N ALA A 6 -34.58 25.81 -20.11
CA ALA A 6 -33.91 24.89 -19.18
C ALA A 6 -32.61 24.25 -19.70
N LYS A 7 -31.58 24.20 -18.84
CA LYS A 7 -30.46 23.26 -18.96
C LYS A 7 -30.66 22.07 -18.01
N ARG A 8 -31.33 21.01 -18.48
CA ARG A 8 -31.09 19.67 -17.94
C ARG A 8 -29.69 19.23 -18.42
N ARG A 9 -28.71 19.22 -17.52
CA ARG A 9 -27.41 18.58 -17.78
C ARG A 9 -27.17 17.49 -16.75
N LYS A 10 -27.58 16.29 -17.14
CA LYS A 10 -27.10 14.95 -16.77
C LYS A 10 -26.14 14.96 -15.57
N VAL A 11 -26.67 14.73 -14.36
CA VAL A 11 -25.86 14.22 -13.25
C VAL A 11 -25.23 12.94 -13.78
N GLY A 12 -23.91 13.01 -13.99
CA GLY A 12 -23.10 11.86 -14.35
C GLY A 12 -23.41 10.77 -13.34
N ARG A 13 -23.96 9.67 -13.85
CA ARG A 13 -24.07 8.40 -13.16
C ARG A 13 -22.63 7.97 -12.88
N ASN A 14 -22.04 8.47 -11.79
CA ASN A 14 -20.82 7.89 -11.25
C ASN A 14 -21.25 6.50 -10.78
N SER A 15 -20.94 5.50 -11.61
CA SER A 15 -21.04 4.10 -11.26
C SER A 15 -20.09 3.84 -10.09
N GLN A 16 -20.57 4.10 -8.88
CA GLN A 16 -20.02 3.47 -7.69
C GLN A 16 -20.38 1.99 -7.80
N THR A 17 -19.47 1.21 -8.37
CA THR A 17 -19.39 -0.22 -8.10
C THR A 17 -19.03 -0.41 -6.62
N PRO A 18 -19.48 -1.50 -5.96
CA PRO A 18 -19.29 -1.67 -4.52
C PRO A 18 -17.79 -1.71 -4.22
N ARG A 19 -17.29 -0.74 -3.46
CA ARG A 19 -15.89 -0.65 -3.03
C ARG A 19 -15.65 -1.43 -1.73
N ASP A 20 -16.26 -2.60 -1.60
CA ASP A 20 -16.15 -3.38 -0.36
C ASP A 20 -14.98 -4.38 -0.38
N THR A 21 -14.09 -4.29 -1.38
CA THR A 21 -12.80 -5.00 -1.31
C THR A 21 -11.81 -4.12 -0.54
N PRO A 22 -11.46 -4.45 0.71
CA PRO A 22 -10.48 -3.67 1.46
C PRO A 22 -9.15 -3.65 0.71
N SER A 23 -8.57 -2.47 0.53
CA SER A 23 -7.22 -2.33 0.00
C SER A 23 -6.22 -2.82 1.04
N PHE A 24 -5.19 -3.56 0.62
CA PHE A 24 -4.10 -3.96 1.51
C PHE A 24 -3.27 -2.76 2.00
N GLU A 25 -3.44 -1.58 1.38
CA GLU A 25 -2.85 -0.33 1.86
C GLU A 25 -3.59 0.23 3.10
N ASP A 26 -4.87 -0.09 3.26
CA ASP A 26 -5.69 0.35 4.40
C ASP A 26 -5.58 -0.61 5.61
N PHE A 27 -4.79 -1.69 5.50
CA PHE A 27 -4.67 -2.71 6.54
C PHE A 27 -3.96 -2.18 7.80
N ALA A 28 -2.97 -1.30 7.61
CA ALA A 28 -2.32 -0.53 8.66
C ALA A 28 -2.09 0.91 8.18
N PRO A 29 -3.09 1.81 8.33
CA PRO A 29 -3.03 3.18 7.81
C PRO A 29 -1.89 4.04 8.37
N ASP A 30 -1.31 3.62 9.50
CA ASP A 30 -0.19 4.22 10.21
C ASP A 30 1.06 3.30 10.20
N GLY A 31 1.06 2.28 9.34
CA GLY A 31 2.22 1.42 9.12
C GLY A 31 3.43 2.19 8.60
N ASP A 32 4.62 1.76 8.98
CA ASP A 32 5.94 2.32 8.63
C ASP A 32 6.60 1.59 7.45
N VAL A 33 6.01 0.49 6.97
CA VAL A 33 6.52 -0.30 5.85
C VAL A 33 5.41 -0.63 4.86
N ILE A 34 5.70 -0.50 3.57
CA ILE A 34 4.88 -0.97 2.46
C ILE A 34 5.66 -2.05 1.71
N PHE A 35 5.18 -3.29 1.75
CA PHE A 35 5.75 -4.35 0.92
C PHE A 35 5.13 -4.31 -0.48
N ILE A 36 5.98 -4.34 -1.50
CA ILE A 36 5.55 -4.52 -2.89
C ILE A 36 5.72 -6.01 -3.23
N VAL A 37 4.59 -6.71 -3.23
CA VAL A 37 4.51 -8.14 -3.53
C VAL A 37 4.20 -8.33 -5.01
N LYS A 38 4.95 -9.20 -5.68
CA LYS A 38 4.81 -9.49 -7.11
C LYS A 38 4.89 -8.27 -8.02
N GLY A 39 5.65 -7.25 -7.61
CA GLY A 39 5.79 -5.96 -8.30
C GLY A 39 4.51 -5.12 -8.43
N LYS A 40 3.39 -5.52 -7.82
CA LYS A 40 2.06 -4.93 -8.09
C LYS A 40 1.22 -4.69 -6.85
N THR A 41 1.30 -5.60 -5.87
CA THR A 41 0.44 -5.55 -4.69
C THR A 41 1.16 -4.81 -3.58
N ARG A 42 0.61 -3.69 -3.14
CA ARG A 42 1.15 -2.89 -2.03
C ARG A 42 0.43 -3.26 -0.75
N VAL A 43 1.19 -3.67 0.27
CA VAL A 43 0.66 -4.08 1.56
C VAL A 43 1.32 -3.23 2.64
N ARG A 44 0.54 -2.37 3.30
CA ARG A 44 1.05 -1.51 4.37
C ARG A 44 0.93 -2.22 5.71
N VAL A 45 2.02 -2.24 6.47
CA VAL A 45 2.14 -2.96 7.74
C VAL A 45 2.99 -2.19 8.75
N HIS A 46 2.91 -2.60 10.02
CA HIS A 46 3.89 -2.21 11.02
C HIS A 46 5.10 -3.14 11.03
N SER A 47 6.30 -2.57 10.96
CA SER A 47 7.57 -3.28 10.97
C SER A 47 7.75 -4.13 12.24
N VAL A 48 7.25 -3.64 13.38
CA VAL A 48 7.30 -4.39 14.65
C VAL A 48 6.51 -5.69 14.57
N VAL A 49 5.32 -5.66 13.97
CA VAL A 49 4.44 -6.84 13.85
C VAL A 49 5.08 -7.88 12.93
N ILE A 50 5.58 -7.46 11.76
CA ILE A 50 6.15 -8.40 10.80
C ILE A 50 7.49 -8.99 11.28
N LYS A 51 8.30 -8.21 12.04
CA LYS A 51 9.50 -8.72 12.71
C LYS A 51 9.12 -9.85 13.69
N CYS A 52 8.11 -9.63 14.53
CA CYS A 52 7.65 -10.65 15.47
C CYS A 52 7.07 -11.90 14.76
N ALA A 53 6.41 -11.71 13.63
CA ALA A 53 5.79 -12.80 12.88
C ALA A 53 6.79 -13.67 12.09
N SER A 54 7.98 -13.15 11.75
CA SER A 54 8.92 -13.85 10.88
C SER A 54 10.39 -13.54 11.18
N PRO A 55 11.24 -14.57 11.35
CA PRO A 55 12.67 -14.38 11.54
C PRO A 55 13.36 -13.79 10.30
N VAL A 56 12.83 -14.06 9.10
CA VAL A 56 13.36 -13.51 7.83
C VAL A 56 13.18 -11.99 7.81
N PHE A 57 11.96 -11.52 8.11
CA PHE A 57 11.71 -10.08 8.19
C PHE A 57 12.45 -9.41 9.35
N THR A 58 12.63 -10.12 10.47
CA THR A 58 13.54 -9.67 11.54
C THR A 58 14.96 -9.47 11.04
N ALA A 59 15.51 -10.40 10.27
CA ALA A 59 16.86 -10.27 9.73
C ALA A 59 16.95 -9.14 8.70
N MET A 60 16.02 -9.10 7.73
CA MET A 60 15.99 -8.14 6.63
C MET A 60 15.83 -6.69 7.11
N LEU A 61 15.05 -6.45 8.17
CA LEU A 61 14.81 -5.12 8.72
C LEU A 61 15.84 -4.69 9.79
N LYS A 62 16.99 -5.37 9.86
CA LYS A 62 18.15 -4.93 10.68
C LYS A 62 18.98 -3.88 9.93
N PRO A 63 19.71 -3.01 10.66
CA PRO A 63 20.61 -2.02 10.05
C PRO A 63 21.73 -2.57 9.16
N SER A 64 21.99 -3.88 9.21
CA SER A 64 22.96 -4.55 8.34
C SER A 64 22.51 -4.65 6.88
N PHE A 65 21.20 -4.53 6.63
CA PHE A 65 20.60 -4.62 5.30
C PHE A 65 20.16 -3.24 4.81
N LYS A 66 19.97 -3.10 3.50
CA LYS A 66 19.55 -1.84 2.88
C LYS A 66 18.17 -1.43 3.37
N GLU A 67 17.26 -2.40 3.48
CA GLU A 67 15.88 -2.25 3.90
C GLU A 67 15.78 -1.74 5.34
N GLY A 68 16.55 -2.32 6.25
CA GLY A 68 16.58 -1.87 7.66
C GLY A 68 17.19 -0.49 7.86
N ARG A 69 18.18 -0.09 7.04
CA ARG A 69 18.72 1.29 7.06
C ARG A 69 17.70 2.29 6.54
N ALA A 70 17.07 1.98 5.41
CA ALA A 70 16.00 2.82 4.87
C ALA A 70 14.88 3.03 5.90
N LEU A 71 14.51 1.98 6.64
CA LEU A 71 13.49 2.08 7.69
C LEU A 71 13.93 3.04 8.80
N ALA A 72 15.18 2.96 9.26
CA ALA A 72 15.70 3.82 10.31
C ALA A 72 15.81 5.30 9.88
N GLU A 73 16.02 5.57 8.59
CA GLU A 73 16.19 6.92 8.03
C GLU A 73 14.86 7.56 7.60
N SER A 74 13.77 6.78 7.51
CA SER A 74 12.51 7.19 6.89
C SER A 74 11.66 8.20 7.66
N GLY A 75 11.94 8.41 8.95
CA GLY A 75 11.20 9.34 9.79
C GLY A 75 9.71 8.96 9.87
N ASP A 76 8.83 9.90 9.49
CA ASP A 76 7.37 9.74 9.57
C ASP A 76 6.74 9.15 8.30
N SER A 77 7.52 8.91 7.24
CA SER A 77 7.01 8.40 5.96
C SER A 77 7.28 6.89 5.83
N PRO A 78 6.30 6.07 5.42
CA PRO A 78 6.53 4.64 5.24
C PRO A 78 7.50 4.38 4.09
N ILE A 79 8.34 3.35 4.24
CA ILE A 79 9.24 2.92 3.17
C ILE A 79 8.64 1.84 2.30
N GLU A 80 9.01 1.83 1.02
CA GLU A 80 8.65 0.76 0.11
C GLU A 80 9.77 -0.27 0.00
N ILE A 81 9.43 -1.54 0.24
CA ILE A 81 10.35 -2.67 0.11
C ILE A 81 9.78 -3.63 -0.94
N PRO A 82 10.42 -3.74 -2.13
CA PRO A 82 10.07 -4.78 -3.08
C PRO A 82 10.51 -6.14 -2.56
N LEU A 83 9.59 -7.10 -2.53
CA LEU A 83 9.91 -8.49 -2.22
C LEU A 83 10.30 -9.23 -3.50
N PRO A 84 11.25 -10.18 -3.42
CA PRO A 84 11.59 -11.02 -4.55
C PRO A 84 10.35 -11.79 -5.01
N GLU A 85 10.26 -12.02 -6.32
CA GLU A 85 9.29 -12.97 -6.85
C GLU A 85 9.67 -14.38 -6.36
N ASP A 86 8.68 -15.18 -5.99
CA ASP A 86 8.93 -16.61 -5.79
C ASP A 86 9.36 -17.19 -7.15
N ASN A 87 10.60 -17.71 -7.24
CA ASN A 87 11.01 -18.51 -8.39
C ASN A 87 10.24 -19.84 -8.34
N PRO A 88 9.40 -20.18 -9.34
CA PRO A 88 8.90 -21.53 -9.49
C PRO A 88 10.02 -22.39 -10.06
N GLU A 89 11.01 -22.74 -9.24
CA GLU A 89 11.99 -23.77 -9.57
C GLU A 89 11.45 -25.11 -9.04
N GLU A 90 10.87 -25.90 -9.95
CA GLU A 90 10.69 -27.35 -9.82
C GLU A 90 11.48 -28.03 -10.95
#